data_AF-A0A1G0E3T8-F1
#
_entry.id   AF-A0A1G0E3T8-F1
#
_cell.length_a   1.000
_cell.length_b   1.000
_cell.length_c   1.000
_cell.angle_alpha   90.00
_cell.angle_beta   90.00
_cell.angle_gamma   90.00
#
_symmetry.space_group_name_H-M   'P 1'
#
loop_
_entity.id
_entity.type
_entity.pdbx_description
1 polymer ?
#
loop_
_entity_poly.entity_id
_entity_poly.type
_entity_poly.pdbx_seq_one_letter_code
_entity_poly.pdbx_strand_id
1 'polypeptide(L)'
;MLKEKQPLIEELTWQDVRDAVANSCKDLANIIDDISPSKEHTVFKVRYPFGMKISDKTSLYLPTSLNTSILATDYENDNNIKNKITYNLLPLGIIVKNTIEFFFDIHRKVFSLATFGKGLGIGIWEYYGWSTPYSITSGARSLYMLPKISEALSHKQLKKKFDVIQAPPKHLYDHWQVFTQIANSNEVSTKWFCEVIFLSAKWAESIKKDPAWLKLAFYVSQKGWQHSGYERKKASLDIVWEVFVRSLSNNDLKFDPYVVDTLKHILYISVGAIPASGPSIGEDEVGPLKNIQKIYEDPSGYGLEEYIATIMQPEYFSITKTTPVYYSLQLPTLLESLPRTKKVTSVIDNVRELSELLNCFLSNNTDLWSKLIMGDTLLNDILSNLQVDYFHGDMFAYGDIIKSSLKMPELDSRLKYSPTGDKKKIFASNSSFLRGCVRIASKKVAT
;
A
#
# COMPACT_ATOMS: atom_id res chain seq x y z
N MET A 1 2.41 -17.84 33.22
CA MET A 1 1.02 -17.85 32.70
C MET A 1 1.07 -18.07 31.19
N LEU A 2 0.71 -19.26 30.72
CA LEU A 2 0.51 -19.53 29.30
C LEU A 2 -0.76 -18.77 28.89
N LYS A 3 -0.63 -17.61 28.24
CA LYS A 3 -1.78 -16.98 27.56
C LYS A 3 -2.31 -18.02 26.56
N GLU A 4 -3.59 -18.38 26.66
CA GLU A 4 -4.24 -19.24 25.67
C GLU A 4 -3.90 -18.73 24.27
N LYS A 5 -3.17 -19.55 23.51
CA LYS A 5 -2.89 -19.26 22.11
C LYS A 5 -4.21 -19.43 21.37
N GLN A 6 -4.92 -18.33 21.18
CA GLN A 6 -6.08 -18.30 20.30
C GLN A 6 -5.70 -18.93 18.94
N PRO A 7 -6.57 -19.78 18.39
CA PRO A 7 -6.31 -20.48 17.13
C PRO A 7 -6.09 -19.48 15.98
N LEU A 8 -5.26 -19.87 15.02
CA LEU A 8 -4.98 -19.06 13.82
C LEU A 8 -6.03 -19.28 12.72
N ILE A 9 -6.76 -20.40 12.77
CA ILE A 9 -7.82 -20.78 11.83
C ILE A 9 -8.96 -21.39 12.65
N GLU A 10 -10.18 -20.89 12.45
CA GLU A 10 -11.40 -21.38 13.09
C GLU A 10 -12.50 -21.53 12.02
N GLU A 11 -13.10 -22.72 11.93
CA GLU A 11 -14.36 -22.87 11.19
C GLU A 11 -15.52 -22.46 12.10
N LEU A 12 -16.33 -21.53 11.62
CA LEU A 12 -17.38 -20.86 12.40
C LEU A 12 -18.67 -20.75 11.59
N THR A 13 -19.77 -20.46 12.26
CA THR A 13 -21.03 -20.09 11.62
C THR A 13 -21.13 -18.59 11.40
N TRP A 14 -22.11 -18.14 10.61
CA TRP A 14 -22.41 -16.71 10.48
C TRP A 14 -22.62 -16.04 11.84
N GLN A 15 -23.39 -16.67 12.74
CA GLN A 15 -23.75 -16.11 14.04
C GLN A 15 -22.52 -15.81 14.91
N ASP A 16 -21.49 -16.64 14.82
CA ASP A 16 -20.26 -16.50 15.61
C ASP A 16 -19.42 -15.30 15.16
N VAL A 17 -19.48 -14.95 13.87
CA VAL A 17 -18.67 -13.86 13.28
C VAL A 17 -19.47 -12.59 13.01
N ARG A 18 -20.79 -12.64 13.17
CA ARG A 18 -21.72 -11.57 12.79
C ARG A 18 -21.33 -10.22 13.33
N ASP A 19 -20.97 -10.14 14.61
CA ASP A 19 -20.58 -8.87 15.25
C ASP A 19 -19.24 -8.34 14.76
N ALA A 20 -18.28 -9.22 14.47
CA ALA A 20 -17.00 -8.82 13.87
C ALA A 20 -17.21 -8.23 12.47
N VAL A 21 -18.10 -8.83 11.68
CA VAL A 21 -18.48 -8.32 10.36
C VAL A 21 -19.27 -7.03 10.49
N ALA A 22 -20.23 -6.92 11.40
CA ALA A 22 -21.03 -5.69 11.60
C ALA A 22 -20.18 -4.49 12.03
N ASN A 23 -19.18 -4.70 12.90
CA ASN A 23 -18.21 -3.70 13.30
C ASN A 23 -17.28 -3.24 12.17
N SER A 24 -17.19 -4.03 11.10
CA SER A 24 -16.29 -3.80 9.97
C SER A 24 -17.04 -3.25 8.76
N CYS A 25 -18.23 -3.79 8.48
CA CYS A 25 -19.13 -3.40 7.42
C CYS A 25 -20.58 -3.75 7.80
N LYS A 26 -21.26 -2.77 8.41
CA LYS A 26 -22.65 -2.91 8.87
C LYS A 26 -23.62 -3.30 7.74
N ASP A 27 -23.47 -2.69 6.57
CA ASP A 27 -24.36 -2.96 5.44
C ASP A 27 -24.28 -4.42 4.98
N LEU A 28 -23.06 -4.98 4.91
CA LEU A 28 -22.87 -6.39 4.57
C LEU A 28 -23.49 -7.31 5.63
N ALA A 29 -23.29 -7.00 6.91
CA ALA A 29 -23.88 -7.79 7.99
C ALA A 29 -25.42 -7.80 7.91
N ASN A 30 -26.04 -6.64 7.70
CA ASN A 30 -27.51 -6.55 7.56
C ASN A 30 -28.02 -7.35 6.36
N ILE A 31 -27.33 -7.29 5.21
CA ILE A 31 -27.69 -8.07 4.03
C ILE A 31 -27.66 -9.57 4.32
N ILE A 32 -26.65 -10.04 5.06
CA ILE A 32 -26.52 -11.45 5.40
C ILE A 32 -27.54 -11.86 6.47
N ASP A 33 -27.81 -10.99 7.45
CA ASP A 33 -28.85 -11.21 8.47
C ASP A 33 -30.24 -11.38 7.82
N ASP A 34 -30.57 -10.57 6.79
CA ASP A 34 -31.82 -10.69 6.03
C ASP A 34 -31.94 -12.05 5.30
N ILE A 35 -30.82 -12.62 4.83
CA ILE A 35 -30.78 -13.93 4.17
C ILE A 35 -30.96 -15.06 5.18
N SER A 36 -30.51 -14.86 6.43
CA SER A 36 -30.52 -15.86 7.51
C SER A 36 -29.94 -17.22 7.05
N PRO A 37 -28.65 -17.26 6.64
CA PRO A 37 -28.04 -18.44 6.05
C PRO A 37 -28.05 -19.64 7.00
N SER A 38 -28.22 -20.84 6.46
CA SER A 38 -28.20 -22.08 7.26
C SER A 38 -26.82 -22.32 7.89
N LYS A 39 -26.75 -23.19 8.91
CA LYS A 39 -25.50 -23.58 9.56
C LYS A 39 -24.49 -24.27 8.64
N GLU A 40 -24.91 -24.70 7.45
CA GLU A 40 -24.02 -25.26 6.42
C GLU A 40 -23.18 -24.18 5.72
N HIS A 41 -23.59 -22.91 5.80
CA HIS A 41 -22.86 -21.77 5.28
C HIS A 41 -21.75 -21.38 6.26
N THR A 42 -20.79 -22.28 6.48
CA THR A 42 -19.67 -22.01 7.38
C THR A 42 -18.71 -20.97 6.78
N VAL A 43 -17.93 -20.37 7.65
CA VAL A 43 -16.88 -19.40 7.32
C VAL A 43 -15.60 -19.77 8.05
N PHE A 44 -14.47 -19.28 7.55
CA PHE A 44 -13.16 -19.50 8.15
C PHE A 44 -12.59 -18.19 8.64
N LYS A 45 -12.50 -18.02 9.96
CA LYS A 45 -11.79 -16.89 10.56
C LYS A 45 -10.31 -17.24 10.60
N VAL A 46 -9.50 -16.45 9.90
CA VAL A 46 -8.06 -16.64 9.78
C VAL A 46 -7.31 -15.43 10.29
N ARG A 47 -6.28 -15.67 11.10
CA ARG A 47 -5.45 -14.65 11.72
C ARG A 47 -4.05 -14.69 11.14
N TYR A 48 -3.67 -13.61 10.46
CA TYR A 48 -2.37 -13.48 9.84
C TYR A 48 -1.48 -12.54 10.64
N PRO A 49 -0.34 -13.00 11.18
CA PRO A 49 0.68 -12.14 11.76
C PRO A 49 1.16 -11.06 10.77
N PHE A 50 1.75 -9.99 11.29
CA PHE A 50 2.28 -8.92 10.46
C PHE A 50 3.30 -9.44 9.45
N GLY A 51 3.07 -9.12 8.18
CA GLY A 51 3.91 -9.48 7.04
C GLY A 51 3.77 -10.92 6.54
N MET A 52 2.87 -11.72 7.12
CA MET A 52 2.59 -13.04 6.57
C MET A 52 1.91 -12.90 5.19
N LYS A 53 2.30 -13.74 4.24
CA LYS A 53 1.62 -13.82 2.94
C LYS A 53 0.25 -14.46 3.14
N ILE A 54 -0.78 -13.76 2.69
CA ILE A 54 -2.14 -14.30 2.54
C ILE A 54 -2.25 -14.96 1.16
N SER A 55 -1.60 -14.38 0.16
CA SER A 55 -1.53 -14.92 -1.18
C SER A 55 -0.17 -14.67 -1.82
N ASP A 56 0.30 -15.63 -2.62
CA ASP A 56 1.44 -15.47 -3.52
C ASP A 56 1.00 -15.86 -4.93
N LYS A 57 1.09 -14.91 -5.87
CA LYS A 57 0.64 -15.08 -7.27
C LYS A 57 -0.73 -15.78 -7.34
N THR A 58 -1.73 -15.16 -6.70
CA THR A 58 -3.13 -15.62 -6.56
C THR A 58 -3.37 -16.94 -5.84
N SER A 59 -2.35 -17.61 -5.33
CA SER A 59 -2.54 -18.84 -4.56
C SER A 59 -2.76 -18.50 -3.09
N LEU A 60 -3.81 -19.05 -2.45
CA LEU A 60 -4.12 -18.83 -1.04
C LEU A 60 -3.13 -19.55 -0.11
N TYR A 61 -2.63 -18.83 0.90
CA TYR A 61 -1.81 -19.37 1.97
C TYR A 61 -2.53 -19.28 3.31
N LEU A 62 -2.41 -20.34 4.10
CA LEU A 62 -2.97 -20.45 5.44
C LEU A 62 -1.86 -20.45 6.50
N PRO A 63 -2.06 -19.77 7.64
CA PRO A 63 -1.10 -19.76 8.73
C PRO A 63 -1.02 -21.12 9.42
N THR A 64 0.18 -21.48 9.91
CA THR A 64 0.42 -22.68 10.71
C THR A 64 0.71 -22.33 12.17
N SER A 65 0.61 -23.31 13.06
CA SER A 65 1.00 -23.17 14.47
C SER A 65 2.48 -22.79 14.68
N LEU A 66 3.33 -23.00 13.66
CA LEU A 66 4.74 -22.63 13.63
C LEU A 66 4.99 -21.20 13.16
N ASN A 67 3.94 -20.38 13.03
CA ASN A 67 4.03 -19.00 12.52
C ASN A 67 4.60 -18.93 11.08
N THR A 68 4.47 -20.02 10.33
CA THR A 68 4.73 -20.09 8.89
C THR A 68 3.41 -20.09 8.14
N SER A 69 3.47 -20.12 6.82
CA SER A 69 2.29 -20.27 5.97
C SER A 69 2.47 -21.43 5.01
N ILE A 70 1.41 -22.19 4.77
CA ILE A 70 1.37 -23.28 3.79
C ILE A 70 0.29 -23.01 2.74
N LEU A 71 0.47 -23.58 1.56
CA LEU A 71 -0.51 -23.46 0.49
C LEU A 71 -1.83 -24.11 0.94
N ALA A 72 -2.97 -23.46 0.68
CA ALA A 72 -4.27 -23.99 1.09
C ALA A 72 -4.58 -25.36 0.45
N THR A 73 -4.03 -25.63 -0.74
CA THR A 73 -4.15 -26.94 -1.42
C THR A 73 -3.33 -28.03 -0.75
N ASP A 74 -2.30 -27.66 0.01
CA ASP A 74 -1.36 -28.57 0.67
C ASP A 74 -1.69 -28.69 2.17
N TYR A 75 -2.86 -28.22 2.57
CA TYR A 75 -3.35 -28.35 3.94
C TYR A 75 -3.79 -29.80 4.21
N GLU A 76 -2.81 -30.69 4.37
CA GLU A 76 -2.99 -32.15 4.47
C GLU A 76 -3.80 -32.59 5.71
N ASN A 77 -3.83 -31.77 6.76
CA ASN A 77 -4.43 -32.14 8.04
C ASN A 77 -5.97 -32.03 8.07
N ASP A 78 -6.62 -31.45 7.05
CA ASP A 78 -8.08 -31.36 7.01
C ASP A 78 -8.63 -31.20 5.58
N ASN A 79 -8.99 -32.32 4.94
CA ASN A 79 -9.65 -32.33 3.63
C ASN A 79 -10.95 -31.51 3.60
N ASN A 80 -11.60 -31.30 4.76
CA ASN A 80 -12.84 -30.53 4.86
C ASN A 80 -12.58 -29.03 4.65
N ILE A 81 -11.52 -28.49 5.28
CA ILE A 81 -11.13 -27.09 5.12
C ILE A 81 -10.75 -26.82 3.66
N LYS A 82 -9.86 -27.65 3.10
CA LYS A 82 -9.36 -27.52 1.73
C LYS A 82 -10.53 -27.37 0.73
N ASN A 83 -11.44 -28.34 0.70
CA ASN A 83 -12.55 -28.34 -0.25
C ASN A 83 -13.49 -27.13 -0.07
N LYS A 84 -13.62 -26.60 1.15
CA LYS A 84 -14.48 -25.46 1.43
C LYS A 84 -13.88 -24.12 1.06
N ILE A 85 -12.55 -23.95 1.00
CA ILE A 85 -11.91 -22.65 0.74
C ILE A 85 -11.18 -22.56 -0.60
N THR A 86 -10.87 -23.69 -1.25
CA THR A 86 -10.14 -23.71 -2.53
C THR A 86 -11.06 -23.83 -3.75
N TYR A 87 -12.30 -23.35 -3.65
CA TYR A 87 -13.27 -23.38 -4.77
C TYR A 87 -12.94 -22.39 -5.90
N ASN A 88 -12.02 -21.45 -5.64
CA ASN A 88 -11.42 -20.51 -6.57
C ASN A 88 -9.93 -20.34 -6.18
N LEU A 89 -9.15 -19.64 -7.01
CA LEU A 89 -7.76 -19.25 -6.68
C LEU A 89 -7.69 -18.49 -5.34
N LEU A 90 -8.62 -17.54 -5.15
CA LEU A 90 -8.87 -16.85 -3.89
C LEU A 90 -10.36 -16.90 -3.55
N PRO A 91 -10.73 -17.38 -2.35
CA PRO A 91 -12.10 -17.29 -1.87
C PRO A 91 -12.46 -15.84 -1.52
N LEU A 92 -13.77 -15.55 -1.49
CA LEU A 92 -14.27 -14.26 -1.03
C LEU A 92 -13.88 -14.07 0.43
N GLY A 93 -13.23 -12.95 0.75
CA GLY A 93 -12.72 -12.66 2.09
C GLY A 93 -13.15 -11.29 2.60
N ILE A 94 -13.65 -11.29 3.84
CA ILE A 94 -14.04 -10.09 4.59
C ILE A 94 -12.94 -9.77 5.60
N ILE A 95 -12.30 -8.63 5.44
CA ILE A 95 -11.30 -8.13 6.38
C ILE A 95 -12.04 -7.53 7.57
N VAL A 96 -11.82 -8.04 8.78
CA VAL A 96 -12.49 -7.55 9.99
C VAL A 96 -11.57 -6.82 10.96
N LYS A 97 -10.26 -6.92 10.76
CA LYS A 97 -9.27 -6.24 11.58
C LYS A 97 -8.03 -5.89 10.78
N ASN A 98 -7.58 -4.64 10.97
CA ASN A 98 -6.43 -4.06 10.30
C ASN A 98 -6.56 -4.09 8.77
N THR A 99 -5.44 -4.09 8.06
CA THR A 99 -5.38 -3.94 6.61
C THR A 99 -4.51 -5.01 5.94
N ILE A 100 -4.66 -5.12 4.62
CA ILE A 100 -3.84 -5.93 3.73
C ILE A 100 -3.31 -5.08 2.59
N GLU A 101 -2.16 -5.47 2.02
CA GLU A 101 -1.62 -4.87 0.80
C GLU A 101 -1.59 -5.89 -0.35
N PHE A 102 -2.10 -5.46 -1.49
CA PHE A 102 -1.95 -6.12 -2.79
C PHE A 102 -0.74 -5.52 -3.49
N PHE A 103 0.17 -6.38 -3.95
CA PHE A 103 1.43 -5.93 -4.57
C PHE A 103 1.95 -6.90 -5.62
N PHE A 104 2.81 -6.39 -6.50
CA PHE A 104 3.72 -7.21 -7.30
C PHE A 104 5.13 -7.21 -6.71
N ASP A 105 5.79 -8.36 -6.75
CA ASP A 105 7.23 -8.49 -6.48
C ASP A 105 7.92 -8.99 -7.75
N ILE A 106 8.57 -8.06 -8.47
CA ILE A 106 9.21 -8.34 -9.75
C ILE A 106 10.66 -7.88 -9.65
N HIS A 107 11.59 -8.82 -9.83
CA HIS A 107 13.04 -8.56 -9.76
C HIS A 107 13.47 -7.79 -8.48
N ARG A 108 12.91 -8.15 -7.32
CA ARG A 108 13.14 -7.51 -6.00
C ARG A 108 12.63 -6.07 -5.88
N LYS A 109 11.80 -5.62 -6.83
CA LYS A 109 11.04 -4.37 -6.70
C LYS A 109 9.63 -4.69 -6.27
N VAL A 110 9.14 -3.95 -5.30
CA VAL A 110 7.77 -4.05 -4.82
C VAL A 110 6.94 -2.94 -5.46
N PHE A 111 5.83 -3.32 -6.07
CA PHE A 111 4.85 -2.40 -6.63
C PHE A 111 3.55 -2.53 -5.84
N SER A 112 3.24 -1.52 -5.02
CA SER A 112 1.97 -1.47 -4.30
C SER A 112 0.83 -1.20 -5.27
N LEU A 113 -0.13 -2.11 -5.35
CA LEU A 113 -1.33 -1.95 -6.19
C LEU A 113 -2.45 -1.30 -5.39
N ALA A 114 -2.72 -1.85 -4.22
CA ALA A 114 -3.76 -1.34 -3.35
C ALA A 114 -3.58 -1.77 -1.90
N THR A 115 -4.12 -0.95 -1.00
CA THR A 115 -4.29 -1.30 0.41
C THR A 115 -5.79 -1.37 0.72
N PHE A 116 -6.24 -2.49 1.25
CA PHE A 116 -7.63 -2.66 1.66
C PHE A 116 -7.74 -2.77 3.17
N GLY A 117 -8.62 -1.97 3.75
CA GLY A 117 -9.03 -2.07 5.14
C GLY A 117 -10.25 -2.95 5.32
N LYS A 118 -10.98 -2.71 6.41
CA LYS A 118 -12.15 -3.48 6.80
C LYS A 118 -13.23 -3.54 5.70
N GLY A 119 -13.83 -4.72 5.52
CA GLY A 119 -14.89 -4.99 4.54
C GLY A 119 -14.56 -6.14 3.58
N LEU A 120 -15.46 -6.40 2.63
CA LEU A 120 -15.24 -7.39 1.58
C LEU A 120 -14.15 -6.88 0.62
N GLY A 121 -12.97 -7.50 0.65
CA GLY A 121 -11.78 -6.99 -0.01
C GLY A 121 -10.88 -8.04 -0.69
N ILE A 122 -11.16 -9.33 -0.51
CA ILE A 122 -10.36 -10.43 -1.08
C ILE A 122 -11.23 -11.31 -1.98
N GLY A 123 -10.67 -11.83 -3.06
CA GLY A 123 -11.30 -12.82 -3.94
C GLY A 123 -12.38 -12.26 -4.86
N ILE A 124 -12.60 -10.94 -4.87
CA ILE A 124 -13.64 -10.30 -5.69
C ILE A 124 -13.34 -10.46 -7.18
N TRP A 125 -12.09 -10.28 -7.61
CA TRP A 125 -11.73 -10.43 -9.03
C TRP A 125 -11.82 -11.88 -9.50
N GLU A 126 -11.31 -12.80 -8.67
CA GLU A 126 -11.34 -14.23 -8.93
C GLU A 126 -12.78 -14.76 -8.98
N TYR A 127 -13.68 -14.20 -8.17
CA TYR A 127 -15.11 -14.51 -8.22
C TYR A 127 -15.73 -14.24 -9.61
N TYR A 128 -15.29 -13.17 -10.29
CA TYR A 128 -15.70 -12.82 -11.66
C TYR A 128 -14.82 -13.45 -12.76
N GLY A 129 -13.90 -14.35 -12.40
CA GLY A 129 -13.04 -15.05 -13.36
C GLY A 129 -11.84 -14.24 -13.86
N TRP A 130 -11.54 -13.08 -13.27
CA TRP A 130 -10.30 -12.35 -13.53
C TRP A 130 -9.23 -12.84 -12.56
N SER A 131 -8.06 -13.24 -13.08
CA SER A 131 -6.87 -13.46 -12.26
C SER A 131 -5.70 -12.61 -12.77
N THR A 132 -4.92 -12.06 -11.85
CA THR A 132 -3.69 -11.30 -12.14
C THR A 132 -2.68 -11.73 -11.09
N PRO A 133 -1.40 -11.98 -11.43
CA PRO A 133 -0.46 -12.65 -10.53
C PRO A 133 0.08 -11.73 -9.41
N TYR A 134 -0.80 -10.99 -8.73
CA TYR A 134 -0.48 -10.20 -7.56
C TYR A 134 -0.33 -11.10 -6.32
N SER A 135 0.30 -10.56 -5.30
CA SER A 135 0.41 -11.16 -3.96
C SER A 135 -0.33 -10.31 -2.95
N ILE A 136 -0.75 -10.94 -1.85
CA ILE A 136 -1.41 -10.26 -0.73
C ILE A 136 -0.61 -10.53 0.54
N THR A 137 -0.33 -9.49 1.32
CA THR A 137 0.26 -9.64 2.65
C THR A 137 -0.62 -9.02 3.75
N SER A 138 -0.46 -9.53 4.96
CA SER A 138 -1.06 -9.00 6.18
C SER A 138 -0.31 -7.75 6.65
N GLY A 139 -0.96 -6.59 6.59
CA GLY A 139 -0.32 -5.28 6.72
C GLY A 139 0.36 -4.82 5.42
N ALA A 140 1.08 -3.72 5.47
CA ALA A 140 1.79 -3.19 4.31
C ALA A 140 3.14 -3.90 4.09
N ARG A 141 3.39 -4.34 2.86
CA ARG A 141 4.69 -4.76 2.31
C ARG A 141 5.60 -3.58 1.98
N SER A 142 5.02 -2.47 1.55
CA SER A 142 5.73 -1.29 1.03
C SER A 142 6.07 -0.30 2.15
N LEU A 143 6.71 -0.81 3.22
CA LEU A 143 7.15 -0.03 4.38
C LEU A 143 8.66 0.11 4.40
N TYR A 144 9.13 1.33 4.68
CA TYR A 144 10.56 1.60 4.80
C TYR A 144 10.83 2.82 5.68
N MET A 145 11.89 2.75 6.47
CA MET A 145 12.37 3.85 7.32
C MET A 145 13.28 4.82 6.54
N LEU A 146 13.11 6.12 6.78
CA LEU A 146 13.93 7.18 6.17
C LEU A 146 15.37 7.20 6.72
N PRO A 147 15.61 7.20 8.05
CA PRO A 147 16.95 7.02 8.60
C PRO A 147 17.66 5.78 8.04
N LYS A 148 18.98 5.87 7.94
CA LYS A 148 19.82 4.72 7.63
C LYS A 148 19.75 3.73 8.80
N ILE A 149 19.28 2.52 8.53
CA ILE A 149 19.17 1.43 9.52
C ILE A 149 20.13 0.27 9.22
N SER A 150 21.22 0.53 8.50
CA SER A 150 22.20 -0.49 8.09
C SER A 150 23.46 -0.54 8.95
N GLU A 151 23.53 0.23 10.04
CA GLU A 151 24.67 0.22 10.97
C GLU A 151 24.82 -1.12 11.68
N ALA A 152 26.01 -1.72 11.57
CA ALA A 152 26.25 -3.10 11.97
C ALA A 152 26.12 -3.32 13.48
N LEU A 153 26.62 -2.38 14.30
CA LEU A 153 26.58 -2.49 15.77
C LEU A 153 25.15 -2.40 16.30
N SER A 154 24.39 -1.39 15.88
CA SER A 154 22.98 -1.23 16.22
C SER A 154 22.13 -2.40 15.71
N HIS A 155 22.36 -2.87 14.48
CA HIS A 155 21.63 -4.01 13.93
C HIS A 155 21.94 -5.32 14.69
N LYS A 156 23.17 -5.50 15.19
CA LYS A 156 23.53 -6.65 16.03
C LYS A 156 22.72 -6.69 17.33
N GLN A 157 22.33 -5.54 17.87
CA GLN A 157 21.44 -5.47 19.04
C GLN A 157 20.05 -5.99 18.69
N LEU A 158 19.51 -5.59 17.52
CA LEU A 158 18.24 -6.13 17.03
C LEU A 158 18.28 -7.66 16.87
N LYS A 159 19.37 -8.19 16.30
CA LYS A 159 19.56 -9.64 16.16
C LYS A 159 19.52 -10.36 17.51
N LYS A 160 20.19 -9.80 18.51
CA LYS A 160 20.30 -10.39 19.85
C LYS A 160 18.99 -10.33 20.63
N LYS A 161 18.27 -9.22 20.54
CA LYS A 161 17.07 -8.97 21.35
C LYS A 161 15.81 -9.48 20.68
N PHE A 162 15.62 -9.26 19.39
CA PHE A 162 14.37 -9.54 18.69
C PHE A 162 14.47 -10.70 17.70
N ASP A 163 15.47 -11.57 17.86
CA ASP A 163 15.69 -12.75 16.99
C ASP A 163 15.73 -12.41 15.48
N VAL A 164 16.20 -11.23 15.13
CA VAL A 164 16.32 -10.79 13.73
C VAL A 164 17.41 -11.61 13.03
N ILE A 165 17.03 -12.36 12.01
CA ILE A 165 17.95 -13.19 11.22
C ILE A 165 18.55 -12.39 10.06
N GLN A 166 17.76 -11.46 9.48
CA GLN A 166 18.18 -10.69 8.32
C GLN A 166 19.46 -9.90 8.55
N ALA A 167 20.30 -9.81 7.52
CA ALA A 167 21.45 -8.92 7.52
C ALA A 167 21.00 -7.44 7.64
N PRO A 168 21.90 -6.52 8.04
CA PRO A 168 21.59 -5.10 7.95
C PRO A 168 21.10 -4.76 6.53
N PRO A 169 19.93 -4.12 6.38
CA PRO A 169 19.33 -3.92 5.07
C PRO A 169 20.18 -2.98 4.22
N LYS A 170 20.33 -3.27 2.92
CA LYS A 170 21.12 -2.44 2.00
C LYS A 170 20.25 -1.49 1.19
N HIS A 171 19.01 -1.89 0.94
CA HIS A 171 18.04 -1.14 0.17
C HIS A 171 16.74 -0.94 0.97
N LEU A 172 15.98 0.09 0.62
CA LEU A 172 14.71 0.42 1.28
C LEU A 172 13.72 -0.77 1.26
N TYR A 173 13.67 -1.54 0.16
CA TYR A 173 12.80 -2.72 0.04
C TYR A 173 13.12 -3.84 1.04
N ASP A 174 14.35 -3.89 1.55
CA ASP A 174 14.80 -4.90 2.52
C ASP A 174 14.31 -4.57 3.94
N HIS A 175 13.93 -3.30 4.21
CA HIS A 175 13.54 -2.83 5.55
C HIS A 175 12.36 -3.62 6.10
N TRP A 176 11.36 -3.87 5.26
CA TRP A 176 10.15 -4.60 5.64
C TRP A 176 10.43 -5.97 6.26
N GLN A 177 11.39 -6.74 5.73
CA GLN A 177 11.70 -8.07 6.29
C GLN A 177 12.26 -7.99 7.71
N VAL A 178 12.99 -6.92 8.03
CA VAL A 178 13.47 -6.66 9.39
C VAL A 178 12.29 -6.28 10.28
N PHE A 179 11.39 -5.42 9.79
CA PHE A 179 10.20 -4.99 10.54
C PHE A 179 9.29 -6.16 10.89
N THR A 180 9.08 -7.09 9.97
CA THR A 180 8.25 -8.28 10.21
C THR A 180 8.89 -9.21 11.24
N GLN A 181 10.21 -9.39 11.22
CA GLN A 181 10.90 -10.17 12.24
C GLN A 181 10.80 -9.52 13.63
N ILE A 182 11.03 -8.21 13.73
CA ILE A 182 10.88 -7.46 14.99
C ILE A 182 9.46 -7.61 15.53
N ALA A 183 8.44 -7.32 14.72
CA ALA A 183 7.04 -7.35 15.12
C ALA A 183 6.57 -8.72 15.63
N ASN A 184 7.12 -9.79 15.05
CA ASN A 184 6.76 -11.16 15.40
C ASN A 184 7.65 -11.78 16.49
N SER A 185 8.74 -11.12 16.89
CA SER A 185 9.66 -11.58 17.95
C SER A 185 8.99 -11.76 19.31
N ASN A 186 9.46 -12.71 20.12
CA ASN A 186 8.86 -13.02 21.43
C ASN A 186 8.96 -11.88 22.45
N GLU A 187 9.93 -10.97 22.29
CA GLU A 187 10.06 -9.76 23.11
C GLU A 187 8.94 -8.75 22.89
N VAL A 188 8.23 -8.81 21.76
CA VAL A 188 7.08 -7.94 21.50
C VAL A 188 5.83 -8.52 22.16
N SER A 189 5.40 -7.85 23.23
CA SER A 189 4.27 -8.26 24.08
C SER A 189 2.90 -8.19 23.38
N THR A 190 2.70 -7.20 22.52
CA THR A 190 1.45 -6.97 21.79
C THR A 190 1.63 -7.41 20.35
N LYS A 191 1.12 -8.60 20.05
CA LYS A 191 1.18 -9.18 18.71
C LYS A 191 0.14 -8.53 17.81
N TRP A 192 0.58 -8.12 16.63
CA TRP A 192 -0.27 -7.54 15.60
C TRP A 192 -0.75 -8.62 14.64
N PHE A 193 -2.03 -8.58 14.27
CA PHE A 193 -2.62 -9.52 13.31
C PHE A 193 -3.62 -8.81 12.40
N CYS A 194 -3.65 -9.20 11.14
CA CYS A 194 -4.83 -9.02 10.29
C CYS A 194 -5.79 -10.18 10.53
N GLU A 195 -7.09 -9.91 10.55
CA GLU A 195 -8.12 -10.94 10.66
C GLU A 195 -9.02 -10.91 9.43
N VAL A 196 -9.14 -12.06 8.78
CA VAL A 196 -9.93 -12.25 7.55
C VAL A 196 -10.93 -13.37 7.79
N ILE A 197 -12.18 -13.16 7.37
CA ILE A 197 -13.21 -14.18 7.33
C ILE A 197 -13.37 -14.61 5.87
N PHE A 198 -12.93 -15.82 5.55
CA PHE A 198 -13.16 -16.42 4.24
C PHE A 198 -14.50 -17.13 4.19
N LEU A 199 -15.27 -16.88 3.13
CA LEU A 199 -16.53 -17.56 2.88
C LEU A 199 -16.24 -18.96 2.32
N SER A 200 -17.00 -19.97 2.75
CA SER A 200 -16.89 -21.31 2.17
C SER A 200 -17.51 -21.41 0.77
N ALA A 201 -17.21 -22.48 0.05
CA ALA A 201 -17.72 -22.76 -1.29
C ALA A 201 -19.25 -22.67 -1.38
N LYS A 202 -19.96 -23.08 -0.32
CA LYS A 202 -21.42 -23.03 -0.24
C LYS A 202 -21.96 -21.60 -0.40
N TRP A 203 -21.29 -20.60 0.18
CA TRP A 203 -21.64 -19.19 -0.03
C TRP A 203 -21.55 -18.80 -1.50
N ALA A 204 -20.43 -19.16 -2.16
CA ALA A 204 -20.22 -18.81 -3.56
C ALA A 204 -21.24 -19.49 -4.49
N GLU A 205 -21.65 -20.71 -4.17
CA GLU A 205 -22.73 -21.41 -4.89
C GLU A 205 -24.08 -20.72 -4.71
N SER A 206 -24.46 -20.40 -3.48
CA SER A 206 -25.74 -19.76 -3.16
C SER A 206 -25.84 -18.36 -3.79
N ILE A 207 -24.80 -17.53 -3.68
CA ILE A 207 -24.75 -16.20 -4.31
C ILE A 207 -24.98 -16.28 -5.83
N LYS A 208 -24.48 -17.34 -6.49
CA LYS A 208 -24.60 -17.51 -7.95
C LYS A 208 -25.95 -18.06 -8.39
N LYS A 209 -26.59 -18.91 -7.59
CA LYS A 209 -27.70 -19.78 -8.04
C LYS A 209 -29.03 -19.50 -7.35
N ASP A 210 -29.02 -18.94 -6.14
CA ASP A 210 -30.22 -18.77 -5.33
C ASP A 210 -30.77 -17.34 -5.41
N PRO A 211 -32.01 -17.13 -5.89
CA PRO A 211 -32.65 -15.81 -5.93
C PRO A 211 -32.75 -15.12 -4.57
N ALA A 212 -32.83 -15.86 -3.45
CA ALA A 212 -32.87 -15.27 -2.11
C ALA A 212 -31.56 -14.50 -1.79
N TRP A 213 -30.48 -14.80 -2.50
CA TRP A 213 -29.17 -14.20 -2.32
C TRP A 213 -28.89 -13.01 -3.23
N LEU A 214 -29.88 -12.56 -4.03
CA LEU A 214 -29.71 -11.50 -5.03
C LEU A 214 -29.17 -10.20 -4.44
N LYS A 215 -29.59 -9.82 -3.22
CA LYS A 215 -29.11 -8.63 -2.53
C LYS A 215 -27.61 -8.71 -2.22
N LEU A 216 -27.13 -9.89 -1.81
CA LEU A 216 -25.70 -10.13 -1.59
C LEU A 216 -24.94 -10.20 -2.91
N ALA A 217 -25.49 -10.83 -3.95
CA ALA A 217 -24.89 -10.85 -5.28
C ALA A 217 -24.71 -9.43 -5.85
N PHE A 218 -25.70 -8.56 -5.67
CA PHE A 218 -25.63 -7.15 -6.05
C PHE A 218 -24.54 -6.42 -5.25
N TYR A 219 -24.45 -6.67 -3.94
CA TYR A 219 -23.40 -6.09 -3.09
C TYR A 219 -22.00 -6.51 -3.55
N VAL A 220 -21.77 -7.80 -3.82
CA VAL A 220 -20.49 -8.30 -4.37
C VAL A 220 -20.17 -7.63 -5.72
N SER A 221 -21.18 -7.41 -6.57
CA SER A 221 -21.03 -6.71 -7.86
C SER A 221 -20.68 -5.24 -7.68
N GLN A 222 -21.30 -4.56 -6.72
CA GLN A 222 -20.96 -3.18 -6.37
C GLN A 222 -19.52 -3.10 -5.86
N LYS A 223 -19.05 -4.09 -5.08
CA LYS A 223 -17.64 -4.17 -4.66
C LYS A 223 -16.70 -4.42 -5.83
N GLY A 224 -17.05 -5.30 -6.77
CA GLY A 224 -16.33 -5.46 -8.05
C GLY A 224 -16.22 -4.15 -8.84
N TRP A 225 -17.31 -3.38 -8.90
CA TRP A 225 -17.31 -2.05 -9.51
C TRP A 225 -16.40 -1.06 -8.76
N GLN A 226 -16.39 -1.07 -7.43
CA GLN A 226 -15.49 -0.23 -6.63
C GLN A 226 -14.02 -0.61 -6.87
N HIS A 227 -13.69 -1.91 -6.86
CA HIS A 227 -12.33 -2.41 -7.04
C HIS A 227 -11.77 -2.13 -8.45
N SER A 228 -12.62 -2.10 -9.48
CA SER A 228 -12.24 -1.68 -10.84
C SER A 228 -12.11 -0.16 -11.01
N GLY A 229 -12.29 0.62 -9.95
CA GLY A 229 -12.14 2.07 -9.97
C GLY A 229 -10.76 2.53 -10.44
N TYR A 230 -9.70 1.75 -10.14
CA TYR A 230 -8.35 2.00 -10.65
C TYR A 230 -8.31 2.04 -12.18
N GLU A 231 -8.67 0.92 -12.83
CA GLU A 231 -8.61 0.79 -14.29
C GLU A 231 -9.50 1.82 -14.99
N ARG A 232 -10.66 2.14 -14.41
CA ARG A 232 -11.54 3.18 -14.96
C ARG A 232 -10.92 4.57 -14.90
N LYS A 233 -10.28 4.95 -13.78
CA LYS A 233 -9.57 6.23 -13.67
C LYS A 233 -8.36 6.27 -14.62
N LYS A 234 -7.65 5.15 -14.76
CA LYS A 234 -6.51 4.99 -15.66
C LYS A 234 -6.90 5.26 -17.12
N ALA A 235 -8.01 4.68 -17.59
CA ALA A 235 -8.46 4.79 -18.97
C ALA A 235 -8.66 6.25 -19.45
N SER A 236 -9.33 7.09 -18.64
CA SER A 236 -9.51 8.51 -18.99
C SER A 236 -8.17 9.25 -19.08
N LEU A 237 -7.27 9.00 -18.12
CA LEU A 237 -5.95 9.61 -18.11
C LEU A 237 -5.06 9.11 -19.26
N ASP A 238 -5.21 7.87 -19.71
CA ASP A 238 -4.45 7.33 -20.84
C ASP A 238 -4.79 8.03 -22.17
N ILE A 239 -6.06 8.38 -22.40
CA ILE A 239 -6.49 9.17 -23.57
C ILE A 239 -5.86 10.56 -23.51
N VAL A 240 -5.95 11.19 -22.33
CA VAL A 240 -5.36 12.49 -22.07
C VAL A 240 -3.85 12.45 -22.31
N TRP A 241 -3.19 11.41 -21.81
CA TRP A 241 -1.76 11.20 -21.94
C TRP A 241 -1.29 11.06 -23.38
N GLU A 242 -1.98 10.24 -24.20
CA GLU A 242 -1.64 10.04 -25.62
C GLU A 242 -1.65 11.38 -26.38
N VAL A 243 -2.65 12.21 -26.11
CA VAL A 243 -2.79 13.53 -26.73
C VAL A 243 -1.66 14.46 -26.31
N PHE A 244 -1.28 14.44 -25.03
CA PHE A 244 -0.11 15.18 -24.55
C PHE A 244 1.18 14.74 -25.23
N VAL A 245 1.47 13.43 -25.27
CA VAL A 245 2.71 12.90 -25.87
C VAL A 245 2.82 13.25 -27.35
N ARG A 246 1.70 13.23 -28.11
CA ARG A 246 1.67 13.73 -29.49
C ARG A 246 1.98 15.22 -29.59
N SER A 247 1.48 16.03 -28.66
CA SER A 247 1.77 17.47 -28.64
C SER A 247 3.25 17.75 -28.43
N LEU A 248 3.97 16.94 -27.64
CA LEU A 248 5.42 17.08 -27.47
C LEU A 248 6.15 16.82 -28.80
N SER A 249 5.78 15.73 -29.47
CA SER A 249 6.35 15.37 -30.78
C SER A 249 6.12 16.44 -31.84
N ASN A 250 4.92 17.03 -31.88
CA ASN A 250 4.56 18.06 -32.86
C ASN A 250 5.30 19.40 -32.63
N ASN A 251 5.79 19.63 -31.40
CA ASN A 251 6.56 20.82 -31.04
C ASN A 251 8.08 20.53 -30.98
N ASP A 252 8.53 19.39 -31.52
CA ASP A 252 9.92 18.93 -31.49
C ASP A 252 10.54 18.86 -30.08
N LEU A 253 9.71 18.75 -29.03
CA LEU A 253 10.15 18.60 -27.65
C LEU A 253 10.50 17.14 -27.37
N LYS A 254 11.75 16.90 -26.96
CA LYS A 254 12.27 15.55 -26.68
C LYS A 254 12.67 15.43 -25.23
N PHE A 255 12.03 14.49 -24.56
CA PHE A 255 12.28 14.15 -23.16
C PHE A 255 12.78 12.71 -23.04
N ASP A 256 13.53 12.41 -21.97
CA ASP A 256 13.95 11.06 -21.64
C ASP A 256 12.71 10.18 -21.40
N PRO A 257 12.60 9.00 -22.04
CA PRO A 257 11.43 8.14 -21.89
C PRO A 257 11.12 7.74 -20.44
N TYR A 258 12.16 7.57 -19.60
CA TYR A 258 11.96 7.27 -18.18
C TYR A 258 11.32 8.44 -17.42
N VAL A 259 11.66 9.69 -17.78
CA VAL A 259 11.07 10.89 -17.19
C VAL A 259 9.61 11.03 -17.63
N VAL A 260 9.33 10.74 -18.91
CA VAL A 260 7.97 10.69 -19.47
C VAL A 260 7.10 9.67 -18.72
N ASP A 261 7.58 8.43 -18.56
CA ASP A 261 6.89 7.39 -17.78
C ASP A 261 6.71 7.80 -16.30
N THR A 262 7.71 8.47 -15.72
CA THR A 262 7.65 8.97 -14.34
C THR A 262 6.57 10.02 -14.15
N LEU A 263 6.40 10.94 -15.11
CA LEU A 263 5.31 11.92 -15.06
C LEU A 263 3.96 11.22 -15.14
N LYS A 264 3.77 10.27 -16.07
CA LYS A 264 2.51 9.51 -16.20
C LYS A 264 2.11 8.89 -14.86
N HIS A 265 3.08 8.31 -14.15
CA HIS A 265 2.89 7.71 -12.84
C HIS A 265 2.55 8.71 -11.74
N ILE A 266 3.19 9.89 -11.74
CA ILE A 266 2.83 10.99 -10.83
C ILE A 266 1.38 11.43 -11.08
N LEU A 267 0.92 11.43 -12.33
CA LEU A 267 -0.49 11.73 -12.65
C LEU A 267 -1.43 10.63 -12.14
N TYR A 268 -1.07 9.35 -12.25
CA TYR A 268 -1.84 8.26 -11.63
C TYR A 268 -1.95 8.39 -10.10
N ILE A 269 -0.85 8.77 -9.44
CA ILE A 269 -0.88 9.09 -8.01
C ILE A 269 -1.83 10.28 -7.77
N SER A 270 -1.73 11.33 -8.58
CA SER A 270 -2.51 12.58 -8.41
C SER A 270 -4.02 12.39 -8.59
N VAL A 271 -4.47 11.37 -9.32
CA VAL A 271 -5.90 10.98 -9.41
C VAL A 271 -6.33 9.97 -8.34
N GLY A 272 -5.43 9.63 -7.42
CA GLY A 272 -5.65 8.62 -6.38
C GLY A 272 -5.94 7.25 -6.99
N ALA A 273 -5.33 6.92 -8.13
CA ALA A 273 -5.46 5.61 -8.77
C ALA A 273 -4.52 4.60 -8.11
N ILE A 274 -3.30 5.01 -7.76
CA ILE A 274 -2.29 4.20 -7.09
C ILE A 274 -1.76 4.90 -5.85
N PRO A 275 -1.28 4.15 -4.84
CA PRO A 275 -0.64 4.75 -3.68
C PRO A 275 0.75 5.29 -4.04
N ALA A 276 1.13 6.36 -3.37
CA ALA A 276 2.51 6.80 -3.27
C ALA A 276 3.00 6.45 -1.86
N SER A 277 3.76 7.33 -1.21
CA SER A 277 4.21 7.10 0.15
C SER A 277 3.99 8.30 1.05
N GLY A 278 3.54 8.05 2.27
CA GLY A 278 3.33 9.07 3.28
C GLY A 278 3.98 8.71 4.61
N PRO A 279 4.36 9.71 5.43
CA PRO A 279 4.96 9.46 6.74
C PRO A 279 3.92 8.90 7.71
N SER A 280 4.28 7.79 8.37
CA SER A 280 3.48 7.21 9.43
C SER A 280 3.56 8.05 10.70
N ILE A 281 2.39 8.28 11.31
CA ILE A 281 2.24 8.92 12.62
C ILE A 281 2.00 7.89 13.74
N GLY A 282 2.49 6.65 13.55
CA GLY A 282 2.38 5.57 14.52
C GLY A 282 0.95 5.02 14.67
N GLU A 283 0.17 5.08 13.61
CA GLU A 283 -1.07 4.32 13.48
C GLU A 283 -0.74 2.87 13.19
N ASP A 284 -1.43 1.96 13.87
CA ASP A 284 -1.16 0.53 13.75
C ASP A 284 -2.04 -0.16 12.68
N GLU A 285 -2.71 0.59 11.79
CA GLU A 285 -3.64 0.00 10.81
C GLU A 285 -2.93 -0.85 9.74
N VAL A 286 -1.75 -0.42 9.31
CA VAL A 286 -0.95 -1.06 8.24
C VAL A 286 0.19 -1.93 8.78
N GLY A 287 0.30 -2.05 10.10
CA GLY A 287 1.34 -2.80 10.80
C GLY A 287 1.61 -2.19 12.18
N PRO A 288 2.38 -2.83 13.07
CA PRO A 288 2.67 -2.31 14.41
C PRO A 288 3.74 -1.21 14.39
N LEU A 289 3.50 -0.16 13.59
CA LEU A 289 4.50 0.85 13.25
C LEU A 289 4.96 1.63 14.46
N LYS A 290 4.04 1.98 15.37
CA LYS A 290 4.40 2.71 16.59
C LYS A 290 5.43 1.95 17.42
N ASN A 291 5.24 0.64 17.56
CA ASN A 291 6.15 -0.21 18.32
C ASN A 291 7.49 -0.38 17.61
N ILE A 292 7.47 -0.59 16.29
CA ILE A 292 8.70 -0.67 15.48
C ILE A 292 9.50 0.63 15.62
N GLN A 293 8.87 1.79 15.45
CA GLN A 293 9.53 3.10 15.58
C GLN A 293 10.15 3.27 16.98
N LYS A 294 9.44 2.90 18.04
CA LYS A 294 9.98 2.91 19.42
C LYS A 294 11.22 2.04 19.56
N ILE A 295 11.20 0.82 19.03
CA ILE A 295 12.35 -0.10 19.09
C ILE A 295 13.56 0.49 18.37
N TYR A 296 13.35 1.19 17.26
CA TYR A 296 14.45 1.86 16.55
C TYR A 296 14.98 3.08 17.31
N GLU A 297 14.13 3.80 18.04
CA GLU A 297 14.53 4.97 18.83
C GLU A 297 15.13 4.64 20.20
N ASP A 298 14.79 3.49 20.77
CA ASP A 298 15.23 3.03 22.10
C ASP A 298 16.71 2.58 22.07
N PRO A 299 17.58 3.11 22.94
CA PRO A 299 18.98 2.68 23.07
C PRO A 299 19.18 1.20 23.40
N SER A 300 18.18 0.55 24.00
CA SER A 300 18.17 -0.89 24.26
C SER A 300 17.66 -1.73 23.08
N GLY A 301 17.23 -1.07 22.00
CA GLY A 301 16.76 -1.65 20.75
C GLY A 301 17.80 -1.46 19.63
N TYR A 302 17.52 -0.60 18.66
CA TYR A 302 18.51 -0.18 17.65
C TYR A 302 19.34 1.03 18.11
N GLY A 303 18.70 1.98 18.80
CA GLY A 303 19.33 3.18 19.32
C GLY A 303 19.66 4.23 18.25
N LEU A 304 18.69 4.66 17.44
CA LEU A 304 18.86 5.87 16.62
C LEU A 304 19.01 7.10 17.52
N GLU A 305 20.22 7.66 17.62
CA GLU A 305 20.50 8.80 18.51
C GLU A 305 20.06 10.14 17.91
N GLU A 306 20.43 10.41 16.66
CA GLU A 306 20.23 11.71 16.01
C GLU A 306 18.86 11.83 15.33
N TYR A 307 18.38 10.75 14.71
CA TYR A 307 17.25 10.81 13.79
C TYR A 307 15.96 10.25 14.37
N ILE A 308 14.85 10.89 14.02
CA ILE A 308 13.49 10.38 14.21
C ILE A 308 13.32 9.12 13.37
N ALA A 309 12.72 8.06 13.93
CA ALA A 309 12.45 6.82 13.22
C ALA A 309 11.24 6.95 12.26
N THR A 310 11.31 7.88 11.30
CA THR A 310 10.22 8.10 10.34
C THR A 310 10.07 6.90 9.41
N ILE A 311 8.93 6.21 9.47
CA ILE A 311 8.55 5.15 8.52
C ILE A 311 7.62 5.76 7.47
N MET A 312 7.91 5.49 6.20
CA MET A 312 7.01 5.75 5.09
C MET A 312 6.13 4.53 4.85
N GLN A 313 4.85 4.78 4.55
CA GLN A 313 3.84 3.77 4.27
C GLN A 313 3.07 4.10 2.99
N PRO A 314 2.40 3.12 2.35
CA PRO A 314 1.51 3.39 1.23
C PRO A 314 0.44 4.40 1.62
N GLU A 315 0.30 5.46 0.84
CA GLU A 315 -0.75 6.46 1.06
C GLU A 315 -1.28 6.96 -0.28
N TYR A 316 -2.61 7.02 -0.39
CA TYR A 316 -3.28 7.57 -1.55
C TYR A 316 -3.37 9.08 -1.45
N PHE A 317 -3.01 9.78 -2.52
CA PHE A 317 -3.32 11.19 -2.64
C PHE A 317 -4.83 11.41 -2.76
N SER A 318 -5.31 12.49 -2.17
CA SER A 318 -6.69 12.94 -2.30
C SER A 318 -6.71 14.45 -2.38
N ILE A 319 -7.30 14.99 -3.44
CA ILE A 319 -7.36 16.44 -3.68
C ILE A 319 -8.17 17.19 -2.62
N THR A 320 -9.06 16.48 -1.90
CA THR A 320 -9.89 17.01 -0.82
C THR A 320 -9.19 17.00 0.54
N LYS A 321 -8.01 16.38 0.64
CA LYS A 321 -7.18 16.35 1.85
C LYS A 321 -5.98 17.29 1.70
N THR A 322 -5.54 17.84 2.82
CA THR A 322 -4.32 18.67 2.88
C THR A 322 -3.04 17.84 3.03
N THR A 323 -3.17 16.53 3.29
CA THR A 323 -2.04 15.64 3.51
C THR A 323 -1.33 15.37 2.19
N PRO A 324 -0.04 15.74 2.07
CA PRO A 324 0.72 15.43 0.87
C PRO A 324 1.11 13.95 0.82
N VAL A 325 1.47 13.48 -0.36
CA VAL A 325 2.16 12.20 -0.54
C VAL A 325 3.47 12.40 -1.29
N TYR A 326 4.34 11.40 -1.24
CA TYR A 326 5.71 11.48 -1.72
C TYR A 326 6.02 10.33 -2.67
N TYR A 327 6.65 10.65 -3.79
CA TYR A 327 7.23 9.71 -4.72
C TYR A 327 8.75 9.90 -4.75
N SER A 328 9.53 8.83 -4.83
CA SER A 328 10.98 8.91 -4.91
C SER A 328 11.49 8.29 -6.20
N LEU A 329 12.30 9.04 -6.94
CA LEU A 329 12.98 8.51 -8.13
C LEU A 329 14.04 7.45 -7.76
N GLN A 330 14.43 7.36 -6.48
CA GLN A 330 15.32 6.32 -5.95
C GLN A 330 14.58 5.04 -5.61
N LEU A 331 13.25 5.12 -5.47
CA LEU A 331 12.36 4.00 -5.22
C LEU A 331 11.27 3.94 -6.31
N PRO A 332 11.65 3.72 -7.59
CA PRO A 332 10.67 3.77 -8.67
C PRO A 332 9.70 2.59 -8.56
N THR A 333 8.42 2.92 -8.45
CA THR A 333 7.29 1.96 -8.41
C THR A 333 6.52 1.95 -9.73
N LEU A 334 7.21 2.20 -10.84
CA LEU A 334 6.68 2.22 -12.21
C LEU A 334 6.52 0.78 -12.73
N LEU A 335 5.29 0.33 -12.95
CA LEU A 335 5.05 -1.00 -13.53
C LEU A 335 5.32 -1.03 -15.04
N GLU A 336 4.86 0.02 -15.74
CA GLU A 336 5.09 0.24 -17.16
C GLU A 336 6.27 1.22 -17.28
N SER A 337 7.46 0.73 -17.64
CA SER A 337 8.56 1.63 -17.99
C SER A 337 9.49 1.02 -19.02
N LEU A 338 9.94 1.85 -19.95
CA LEU A 338 10.97 1.46 -20.90
C LEU A 338 12.30 1.20 -20.16
N PRO A 339 13.06 0.14 -20.55
CA PRO A 339 14.38 -0.09 -20.00
C PRO A 339 15.24 1.16 -20.20
N ARG A 340 15.92 1.63 -19.14
CA ARG A 340 16.83 2.78 -19.25
C ARG A 340 17.85 2.53 -20.34
N THR A 341 17.76 3.27 -21.44
CA THR A 341 18.66 3.16 -22.59
C THR A 341 19.99 3.90 -22.36
N LYS A 342 20.05 4.85 -21.43
CA LYS A 342 21.25 5.63 -21.09
C LYS A 342 21.74 5.35 -19.66
N LYS A 343 23.05 5.09 -19.53
CA LYS A 343 23.73 4.80 -18.25
C LYS A 343 24.09 6.05 -17.41
N VAL A 344 23.83 7.28 -17.88
CA VAL A 344 24.60 8.47 -17.42
C VAL A 344 23.76 9.63 -16.86
N THR A 345 22.44 9.66 -17.00
CA THR A 345 21.63 10.81 -16.53
C THR A 345 21.54 10.86 -15.01
N SER A 346 21.89 12.01 -14.40
CA SER A 346 21.80 12.17 -12.94
C SER A 346 20.34 12.26 -12.49
N VAL A 347 20.06 11.89 -11.24
CA VAL A 347 18.68 12.00 -10.70
C VAL A 347 18.23 13.46 -10.61
N ILE A 348 19.15 14.40 -10.43
CA ILE A 348 18.84 15.84 -10.42
C ILE A 348 18.37 16.29 -11.81
N ASP A 349 19.04 15.85 -12.87
CA ASP A 349 18.64 16.18 -14.25
C ASP A 349 17.26 15.61 -14.56
N ASN A 350 16.99 14.36 -14.16
CA ASN A 350 15.66 13.77 -14.29
C ASN A 350 14.58 14.57 -13.54
N VAL A 351 14.90 15.12 -12.36
CA VAL A 351 13.94 15.95 -11.59
C VAL A 351 13.65 17.28 -12.29
N ARG A 352 14.66 17.93 -12.88
CA ARG A 352 14.47 19.18 -13.63
C ARG A 352 13.65 18.94 -14.89
N GLU A 353 14.03 17.92 -15.64
CA GLU A 353 13.33 17.52 -16.85
C GLU A 353 11.87 17.13 -16.53
N LEU A 354 11.64 16.45 -15.41
CA LEU A 354 10.30 16.16 -14.91
C LEU A 354 9.50 17.42 -14.55
N SER A 355 10.15 18.43 -13.95
CA SER A 355 9.51 19.71 -13.65
C SER A 355 9.12 20.47 -14.91
N GLU A 356 10.00 20.51 -15.91
CA GLU A 356 9.72 21.13 -17.21
C GLU A 356 8.57 20.40 -17.91
N LEU A 357 8.61 19.07 -17.95
CA LEU A 357 7.58 18.25 -18.57
C LEU A 357 6.22 18.41 -17.89
N LEU A 358 6.17 18.46 -16.55
CA LEU A 358 4.95 18.73 -15.81
C LEU A 358 4.41 20.13 -16.12
N ASN A 359 5.29 21.14 -16.22
CA ASN A 359 4.88 22.49 -16.60
C ASN A 359 4.32 22.53 -18.02
N CYS A 360 4.91 21.81 -18.97
CA CYS A 360 4.35 21.65 -20.33
C CYS A 360 2.96 21.01 -20.28
N PHE A 361 2.80 19.93 -19.51
CA PHE A 361 1.51 19.25 -19.32
C PHE A 361 0.45 20.20 -18.75
N LEU A 362 0.79 20.93 -17.68
CA LEU A 362 -0.11 21.87 -17.02
C LEU A 362 -0.37 23.14 -17.83
N SER A 363 0.55 23.57 -18.70
CA SER A 363 0.42 24.80 -19.50
C SER A 363 -0.37 24.59 -20.79
N ASN A 364 -0.40 23.36 -21.33
CA ASN A 364 -1.21 23.01 -22.50
C ASN A 364 -2.74 23.02 -22.20
N ASN A 365 -3.19 23.61 -21.07
CA ASN A 365 -4.46 23.35 -20.42
C ASN A 365 -5.75 23.91 -21.04
N THR A 366 -5.71 24.74 -22.08
CA THR A 366 -6.85 25.66 -22.26
C THR A 366 -7.95 25.20 -23.24
N ASP A 367 -7.63 24.59 -24.38
CA ASP A 367 -8.65 24.32 -25.42
C ASP A 367 -8.92 22.85 -25.75
N LEU A 368 -7.96 21.96 -25.48
CA LEU A 368 -8.04 20.57 -25.88
C LEU A 368 -8.48 19.67 -24.72
N TRP A 369 -7.95 19.93 -23.51
CA TRP A 369 -8.38 19.29 -22.27
C TRP A 369 -9.84 19.59 -21.96
N SER A 370 -10.26 20.85 -22.11
CA SER A 370 -11.65 21.26 -21.92
C SER A 370 -12.63 20.52 -22.86
N LYS A 371 -12.19 20.09 -24.05
CA LYS A 371 -12.99 19.31 -25.01
C LYS A 371 -12.97 17.80 -24.76
N LEU A 372 -11.84 17.26 -24.30
CA LEU A 372 -11.68 15.82 -24.00
C LEU A 372 -12.20 15.44 -22.61
N ILE A 373 -12.16 16.36 -21.66
CA ILE A 373 -12.57 16.20 -20.25
C ILE A 373 -14.01 16.75 -20.05
N MET A 374 -14.84 16.77 -21.11
CA MET A 374 -16.25 17.12 -20.95
C MET A 374 -16.94 16.05 -20.08
N GLY A 375 -17.15 16.37 -18.79
CA GLY A 375 -17.89 15.57 -17.82
C GLY A 375 -17.08 15.06 -16.62
N ASP A 376 -15.75 14.95 -16.72
CA ASP A 376 -14.92 14.47 -15.60
C ASP A 376 -14.42 15.63 -14.73
N THR A 377 -15.27 16.03 -13.78
CA THR A 377 -14.96 17.06 -12.78
C THR A 377 -13.67 16.78 -12.01
N LEU A 378 -13.32 15.51 -11.82
CA LEU A 378 -12.18 15.12 -10.98
C LEU A 378 -10.84 15.49 -11.62
N LEU A 379 -10.66 15.20 -12.91
CA LEU A 379 -9.38 15.49 -13.58
C LEU A 379 -9.16 17.01 -13.69
N ASN A 380 -10.20 17.78 -14.03
CA ASN A 380 -10.12 19.24 -14.06
C ASN A 380 -9.81 19.83 -12.67
N ASP A 381 -10.44 19.30 -11.62
CA ASP A 381 -10.16 19.70 -10.24
C ASP A 381 -8.71 19.40 -9.85
N ILE A 382 -8.18 18.24 -10.24
CA ILE A 382 -6.79 17.88 -9.99
C ILE A 382 -5.85 18.82 -10.73
N LEU A 383 -6.01 19.00 -12.05
CA LEU A 383 -5.12 19.85 -12.84
C LEU A 383 -5.07 21.30 -12.31
N SER A 384 -6.20 21.81 -11.83
CA SER A 384 -6.29 23.17 -11.29
C SER A 384 -5.63 23.29 -9.91
N ASN A 385 -5.80 22.27 -9.06
CA ASN A 385 -5.44 22.31 -7.64
C ASN A 385 -4.19 21.49 -7.29
N LEU A 386 -3.52 20.85 -8.24
CA LEU A 386 -2.31 20.07 -7.99
C LEU A 386 -1.13 21.00 -7.67
N GLN A 387 -0.46 20.75 -6.55
CA GLN A 387 0.83 21.33 -6.20
C GLN A 387 1.89 20.23 -6.18
N VAL A 388 2.96 20.44 -6.93
CA VAL A 388 4.11 19.53 -6.96
C VAL A 388 5.35 20.30 -6.52
N ASP A 389 6.06 19.76 -5.53
CA ASP A 389 7.34 20.29 -5.07
C ASP A 389 8.43 19.23 -5.23
N TYR A 390 9.64 19.66 -5.55
CA TYR A 390 10.79 18.78 -5.76
C TYR A 390 11.82 18.97 -4.65
N PHE A 391 12.34 17.86 -4.12
CA PHE A 391 13.29 17.85 -3.01
C PHE A 391 14.54 17.01 -3.29
N HIS A 392 15.66 17.46 -2.74
CA HIS A 392 16.92 16.74 -2.71
C HIS A 392 17.66 16.95 -1.37
N GLY A 393 18.37 15.92 -0.90
CA GLY A 393 19.11 15.97 0.37
C GLY A 393 20.33 16.90 0.34
N ASP A 394 20.98 17.01 -0.82
CA ASP A 394 22.16 17.86 -1.01
C ASP A 394 21.78 19.31 -1.33
N MET A 395 22.22 20.25 -0.47
CA MET A 395 21.90 21.69 -0.55
C MET A 395 22.41 22.37 -1.83
N PHE A 396 23.39 21.78 -2.52
CA PHE A 396 24.01 22.34 -3.72
C PHE A 396 23.28 21.98 -5.02
N ALA A 397 22.06 21.42 -4.95
CA ALA A 397 21.28 21.02 -6.12
C ALA A 397 20.64 22.22 -6.89
N TYR A 398 21.49 23.14 -7.34
CA TYR A 398 21.43 23.86 -8.62
C TYR A 398 20.12 24.57 -9.06
N GLY A 399 19.45 25.35 -8.21
CA GLY A 399 18.44 26.35 -8.62
C GLY A 399 17.20 26.44 -7.72
N ASP A 400 16.26 27.33 -8.06
CA ASP A 400 15.03 27.59 -7.24
C ASP A 400 13.97 26.48 -7.33
N ILE A 401 14.09 25.58 -8.31
CA ILE A 401 13.12 24.52 -8.60
C ILE A 401 13.20 23.38 -7.56
N ILE A 402 14.41 22.99 -7.16
CA ILE A 402 14.66 21.86 -6.26
C ILE A 402 14.98 22.39 -4.87
N LYS A 403 14.11 22.10 -3.91
CA LYS A 403 14.24 22.55 -2.52
C LYS A 403 15.07 21.57 -1.70
N SER A 404 15.75 22.08 -0.67
CA SER A 404 16.39 21.20 0.31
C SER A 404 15.36 20.35 1.05
N SER A 405 15.63 19.06 1.21
CA SER A 405 14.80 18.15 2.00
C SER A 405 14.64 18.57 3.46
N LEU A 406 15.53 19.41 3.99
CA LEU A 406 15.38 20.01 5.33
C LEU A 406 14.11 20.83 5.50
N LYS A 407 13.54 21.37 4.42
CA LYS A 407 12.29 22.15 4.43
C LYS A 407 11.03 21.28 4.41
N MET A 408 11.14 19.99 4.10
CA MET A 408 9.96 19.11 4.02
C MET A 408 9.12 19.09 5.31
N PRO A 409 9.72 19.02 6.52
CA PRO A 409 8.96 19.05 7.77
C PRO A 409 8.24 20.37 8.07
N GLU A 410 8.53 21.46 7.34
CA GLU A 410 7.77 22.72 7.39
C GLU A 410 6.46 22.61 6.60
N LEU A 411 6.44 21.74 5.58
CA LEU A 411 5.32 21.53 4.66
C LEU A 411 4.49 20.29 4.99
N ASP A 412 5.01 19.40 5.84
CA ASP A 412 4.31 18.25 6.41
C ASP A 412 4.84 17.94 7.82
N SER A 413 4.05 18.29 8.83
CA SER A 413 4.41 18.10 10.24
C SER A 413 4.50 16.64 10.66
N ARG A 414 3.89 15.71 9.90
CA ARG A 414 3.94 14.27 10.19
C ARG A 414 5.37 13.71 10.11
N LEU A 415 6.24 14.35 9.32
CA LEU A 415 7.67 13.99 9.26
C LEU A 415 8.43 14.24 10.58
N LYS A 416 7.84 15.00 11.51
CA LYS A 416 8.38 15.26 12.86
C LYS A 416 7.80 14.32 13.92
N TYR A 417 6.96 13.36 13.54
CA TYR A 417 6.37 12.44 14.49
C TYR A 417 7.43 11.50 15.07
N SER A 418 7.57 11.51 16.39
CA SER A 418 8.35 10.53 17.16
C SER A 418 7.46 9.89 18.23
N PRO A 419 7.39 8.56 18.31
CA PRO A 419 6.56 7.87 19.31
C PRO A 419 7.14 7.94 20.73
N THR A 420 8.41 8.34 20.88
CA THR A 420 9.05 8.58 22.19
C THR A 420 8.90 10.04 22.65
N GLY A 421 8.56 10.94 21.73
CA GLY A 421 8.42 12.37 22.02
C GLY A 421 9.75 13.10 22.25
N ASP A 422 10.88 12.47 21.91
CA ASP A 422 12.19 13.09 22.06
C ASP A 422 12.39 14.24 21.06
N LYS A 423 12.31 15.47 21.57
CA LYS A 423 12.44 16.70 20.78
C LYS A 423 13.86 16.98 20.30
N LYS A 424 14.87 16.23 20.77
CA LYS A 424 16.26 16.39 20.31
C LYS A 424 16.50 15.74 18.97
N LYS A 425 15.71 14.71 18.63
CA LYS A 425 15.85 13.99 17.38
C LYS A 425 15.36 14.83 16.21
N ILE A 426 16.07 14.75 15.10
CA ILE A 426 15.79 15.54 13.91
C ILE A 426 15.30 14.66 12.76
N PHE A 427 14.68 15.29 11.76
CA PHE A 427 14.27 14.65 10.52
C PHE A 427 15.50 14.18 9.72
N ALA A 428 15.47 12.95 9.21
CA ALA A 428 16.53 12.36 8.39
C ALA A 428 16.53 12.89 6.94
N SER A 429 16.86 14.18 6.77
CA SER A 429 16.85 14.88 5.48
C SER A 429 17.85 14.32 4.45
N ASN A 430 18.85 13.56 4.90
CA ASN A 430 19.88 12.93 4.07
C ASN A 430 19.52 11.52 3.58
N SER A 431 18.31 11.04 3.88
CA SER A 431 17.82 9.73 3.47
C SER A 431 17.96 9.49 1.96
N SER A 432 18.28 8.25 1.57
CA SER A 432 18.34 7.86 0.16
C SER A 432 16.99 8.05 -0.54
N PHE A 433 15.87 7.88 0.15
CA PHE A 433 14.54 8.15 -0.39
C PHE A 433 14.37 9.60 -0.87
N LEU A 434 15.05 10.54 -0.22
CA LEU A 434 14.89 11.97 -0.45
C LEU A 434 15.77 12.53 -1.57
N ARG A 435 16.64 11.72 -2.18
CA ARG A 435 17.54 12.13 -3.27
C ARG A 435 16.82 12.12 -4.62
N GLY A 436 15.94 13.10 -4.83
CA GLY A 436 15.03 13.16 -5.98
C GLY A 436 13.63 12.72 -5.57
N CYS A 437 13.07 13.45 -4.61
CA CYS A 437 11.74 13.21 -4.08
C CYS A 437 10.76 14.24 -4.63
N VAL A 438 9.60 13.78 -5.04
CA VAL A 438 8.47 14.57 -5.53
C VAL A 438 7.40 14.54 -4.47
N ARG A 439 7.03 15.71 -3.94
CA ARG A 439 5.87 15.89 -3.07
C ARG A 439 4.67 16.27 -3.93
N ILE A 440 3.56 15.57 -3.72
CA ILE A 440 2.29 15.80 -4.41
C ILE A 440 1.28 16.26 -3.34
N ALA A 441 0.73 17.46 -3.52
CA ALA A 441 -0.13 18.13 -2.55
C ALA A 441 -1.32 18.82 -3.24
N SER A 442 -2.34 19.19 -2.47
CA SER A 442 -3.45 20.04 -2.94
C SER A 442 -3.16 21.51 -2.62
N LYS A 443 -3.43 22.41 -3.57
CA LYS A 443 -3.41 23.88 -3.38
C LYS A 443 -4.55 24.35 -2.47
N LYS A 444 -5.64 23.57 -2.37
CA LYS A 444 -6.77 23.91 -1.50
C LYS A 444 -6.31 23.72 -0.06
N VAL A 445 -6.10 24.84 0.63
CA VAL A 445 -6.04 24.86 2.10
C VAL A 445 -7.42 24.39 2.57
N ALA A 446 -7.50 23.36 3.41
CA ALA A 446 -8.76 22.97 4.03
C ALA A 446 -9.31 24.19 4.77
N THR A 447 -10.44 24.70 4.29
CA THR A 447 -11.27 25.71 4.97
C THR A 447 -11.92 25.12 6.20
#